data_AF-A0AAX4H637-F1
#
_entry.id   AF-A0AAX4H637-F1
#
_cell.length_a   1.000
_cell.length_b   1.000
_cell.length_c   1.000
_cell.angle_alpha   90.00
_cell.angle_beta   90.00
_cell.angle_gamma   90.00
#
_symmetry.space_group_name_H-M   'P 1'
#
loop_
_entity.id
_entity.type
_entity.pdbx_description
1 polymer ?
#
loop_
_entity_poly.entity_id
_entity_poly.type
_entity_poly.pdbx_seq_one_letter_code
_entity_poly.pdbx_strand_id
1 'polypeptide(L)'
;MNLFRLLGDLSHMVSCGILLYSIESNRSINGISLKTHSLYLLVFVIRYVDLLYKFFSVYNSLMKVFFISTSVYTLYLMDKKYPKTIREDVDTFPVKLLLGFAAVCSLIFTHAYSVREVTWSFSVWLEAVAILPQLFMLRRTGLAENITVHYIFALGIYRALYIFNWLYRYFAEGKYDYVAILAGILQTLIYSDFFYIYYTKVMQGKSFELPV
;
A
#
# COMPACT_ATOMS: atom_id res chain seq x y z
N MET A 1 14.60 -2.72 -16.17
CA MET A 1 14.63 -2.50 -14.69
C MET A 1 15.59 -1.35 -14.47
N ASN A 2 15.21 -0.32 -13.71
CA ASN A 2 16.12 0.79 -13.36
C ASN A 2 16.33 0.84 -11.84
N LEU A 3 17.31 1.62 -11.40
CA LEU A 3 17.72 1.71 -10.00
C LEU A 3 16.57 2.18 -9.10
N PHE A 4 15.82 3.21 -9.52
CA PHE A 4 14.72 3.76 -8.73
C PHE A 4 13.61 2.75 -8.49
N ARG A 5 13.26 1.96 -9.52
CA ARG A 5 12.30 0.87 -9.38
C ARG A 5 12.78 -0.21 -8.43
N LEU A 6 14.04 -0.63 -8.56
CA LEU A 6 14.62 -1.66 -7.68
C LEU A 6 14.60 -1.20 -6.22
N LEU A 7 15.07 0.01 -5.93
CA LEU A 7 15.07 0.57 -4.58
C LEU A 7 13.63 0.76 -4.05
N GLY A 8 12.70 1.16 -4.91
CA GLY A 8 11.29 1.28 -4.55
C GLY A 8 10.69 -0.07 -4.16
N ASP A 9 10.93 -1.10 -4.96
CA ASP A 9 10.46 -2.47 -4.70
C ASP A 9 11.05 -3.02 -3.40
N LEU A 10 12.35 -2.80 -3.14
CA LEU A 10 13.00 -3.18 -1.88
C LEU A 10 12.44 -2.41 -0.67
N SER A 11 12.19 -1.11 -0.80
CA SER A 11 11.57 -0.31 0.26
C SER A 11 10.18 -0.81 0.62
N HIS A 12 9.40 -1.24 -0.37
CA HIS A 12 8.09 -1.86 -0.14
C HIS A 12 8.23 -3.21 0.59
N MET A 13 9.20 -4.05 0.21
CA MET A 13 9.48 -5.29 0.95
C MET A 13 9.88 -5.02 2.41
N VAL A 14 10.75 -4.03 2.64
CA VAL A 14 11.16 -3.62 3.98
C VAL A 14 9.96 -3.16 4.80
N SER A 15 9.03 -2.40 4.20
CA SER A 15 7.77 -2.03 4.86
C SER A 15 6.98 -3.26 5.32
N CYS A 16 6.84 -4.28 4.47
CA CYS A 16 6.17 -5.54 4.86
C CYS A 16 6.89 -6.22 6.03
N GLY A 17 8.23 -6.26 5.98
CA GLY A 17 9.06 -6.82 7.06
C GLY A 17 8.90 -6.09 8.39
N ILE A 18 8.93 -4.76 8.38
CA ILE A 18 8.74 -3.92 9.58
C ILE A 18 7.36 -4.18 10.19
N LEU A 19 6.30 -4.23 9.36
CA LEU A 19 4.95 -4.51 9.84
C LEU A 19 4.86 -5.88 10.52
N LEU A 20 5.36 -6.93 9.86
CA LEU A 20 5.34 -8.29 10.42
C LEU A 20 6.14 -8.38 11.72
N TYR A 21 7.32 -7.78 11.75
CA TYR A 21 8.13 -7.69 12.96
C TYR A 21 7.40 -6.96 14.09
N SER A 22 6.74 -5.84 13.79
CA SER A 22 5.94 -5.09 14.76
C SER A 22 4.86 -5.96 15.39
N ILE A 23 4.07 -6.67 14.56
CA ILE A 23 2.97 -7.50 15.03
C ILE A 23 3.48 -8.65 15.90
N GLU A 24 4.53 -9.34 15.45
CA GLU A 24 5.08 -10.51 16.15
C GLU A 24 5.81 -10.12 17.46
N SER A 25 6.58 -9.03 17.43
CA SER A 25 7.33 -8.55 18.61
C SER A 25 6.38 -8.01 19.68
N ASN A 26 5.39 -7.20 19.30
CA ASN A 26 4.45 -6.61 20.24
C ASN A 26 3.31 -7.57 20.62
N ARG A 27 3.15 -8.68 19.89
CA ARG A 27 2.03 -9.63 20.03
C ARG A 27 0.67 -8.93 20.00
N SER A 28 0.59 -7.86 19.21
CA SER A 28 -0.50 -6.91 19.19
C SER A 28 -0.69 -6.41 17.76
N ILE A 29 -1.95 -6.15 17.40
CA ILE A 29 -2.35 -5.52 16.14
C ILE A 29 -3.06 -4.19 16.38
N ASN A 30 -2.81 -3.58 17.54
CA ASN A 30 -3.34 -2.27 17.90
C ASN A 30 -2.82 -1.21 16.93
N GLY A 31 -3.71 -0.30 16.51
CA GLY A 31 -3.34 0.72 15.53
C GLY A 31 -3.11 0.20 14.11
N ILE A 32 -3.43 -1.06 13.79
CA ILE A 32 -3.39 -1.62 12.43
C ILE A 32 -4.80 -1.95 11.90
N SER A 33 -5.13 -1.45 10.70
CA SER A 33 -6.43 -1.57 10.04
C SER A 33 -6.49 -2.88 9.24
N LEU A 34 -7.45 -3.74 9.59
CA LEU A 34 -7.67 -4.98 8.87
C LEU A 34 -8.14 -4.70 7.44
N LYS A 35 -9.03 -3.70 7.28
CA LYS A 35 -9.58 -3.31 5.97
C LYS A 35 -8.49 -2.91 4.99
N THR A 36 -7.50 -2.15 5.43
CA THR A 36 -6.35 -1.74 4.61
C THR A 36 -5.56 -2.95 4.11
N HIS A 37 -5.22 -3.88 4.99
CA HIS A 37 -4.46 -5.08 4.59
C HIS A 37 -5.27 -6.04 3.72
N SER A 38 -6.59 -6.16 3.93
CA SER A 38 -7.47 -6.90 3.04
C SER A 38 -7.51 -6.29 1.64
N LEU A 39 -7.55 -4.96 1.53
CA LEU A 39 -7.50 -4.25 0.25
C LEU A 39 -6.16 -4.44 -0.46
N TYR A 40 -5.03 -4.38 0.27
CA TYR A 40 -3.72 -4.67 -0.32
C TYR A 40 -3.59 -6.10 -0.82
N LEU A 41 -4.11 -7.10 -0.08
CA LEU A 41 -4.16 -8.47 -0.59
C LEU A 41 -4.98 -8.55 -1.88
N LEU A 42 -6.16 -7.93 -1.91
CA LEU A 42 -7.01 -7.89 -3.11
C LEU A 42 -6.28 -7.25 -4.30
N VAL A 43 -5.58 -6.14 -4.09
CA VAL A 43 -4.73 -5.48 -5.09
C VAL A 43 -3.71 -6.47 -5.65
N PHE A 44 -2.94 -7.16 -4.81
CA PHE A 44 -1.88 -8.06 -5.27
C PHE A 44 -2.43 -9.29 -5.99
N VAL A 45 -3.53 -9.87 -5.49
CA VAL A 45 -4.19 -11.01 -6.14
C VAL A 45 -4.65 -10.63 -7.55
N ILE A 46 -5.32 -9.48 -7.71
CA ILE A 46 -5.81 -9.03 -9.03
C ILE A 46 -4.64 -8.62 -9.94
N ARG A 47 -3.64 -7.91 -9.41
CA ARG A 47 -2.52 -7.39 -10.21
C ARG A 47 -1.61 -8.49 -10.74
N TYR A 48 -1.46 -9.57 -9.98
CA TYR A 48 -0.48 -10.62 -10.24
C TYR A 48 -1.11 -11.92 -10.74
N VAL A 49 -2.35 -11.89 -11.26
CA VAL A 49 -2.98 -13.04 -11.96
C VAL A 49 -2.10 -13.54 -13.11
N ASP A 50 -1.31 -12.65 -13.72
CA ASP A 50 -0.35 -13.00 -14.77
C ASP A 50 0.75 -13.98 -14.33
N LEU A 51 0.96 -14.17 -13.02
CA LEU A 51 1.85 -15.20 -12.48
C LEU A 51 1.47 -16.62 -12.94
N LEU A 52 0.19 -16.87 -13.22
CA LEU A 52 -0.31 -18.19 -13.61
C LEU A 52 0.01 -18.57 -15.05
N TYR A 53 0.23 -17.59 -15.93
CA TYR A 53 0.35 -17.83 -17.37
C TYR A 53 1.52 -17.11 -18.04
N LYS A 54 2.25 -16.25 -17.32
CA LYS A 54 3.37 -15.48 -17.89
C LYS A 54 4.56 -15.40 -16.95
N PHE A 55 5.67 -15.98 -17.40
CA PHE A 55 6.97 -15.81 -16.77
C PHE A 55 7.74 -14.64 -17.40
N PHE A 56 8.13 -13.67 -16.58
CA PHE A 56 8.97 -12.54 -17.02
C PHE A 56 10.43 -12.73 -16.59
N SER A 57 10.66 -12.96 -15.30
CA SER A 57 11.98 -13.24 -14.72
C SER A 57 11.83 -13.84 -13.33
N VAL A 58 12.89 -14.50 -12.84
CA VAL A 58 12.93 -15.06 -11.48
C VAL A 58 12.65 -13.98 -10.44
N TYR A 59 13.31 -12.81 -10.56
CA TYR A 59 13.09 -11.67 -9.67
C TYR A 59 11.61 -11.24 -9.67
N ASN A 60 10.98 -11.08 -10.83
CA ASN A 60 9.58 -10.65 -10.90
C ASN A 60 8.63 -11.65 -10.24
N SER A 61 8.81 -12.94 -10.52
CA SER A 61 7.96 -13.99 -9.94
C SER A 61 8.14 -14.09 -8.42
N LEU A 62 9.39 -14.05 -7.93
CA LEU A 62 9.67 -14.09 -6.48
C LEU A 62 9.06 -12.89 -5.75
N MET A 63 9.17 -11.68 -6.31
CA MET A 63 8.59 -10.47 -5.72
C MET A 63 7.06 -10.58 -5.62
N LYS A 64 6.39 -11.07 -6.67
CA LYS A 64 4.93 -11.25 -6.67
C LYS A 64 4.49 -12.27 -5.61
N VAL A 65 5.17 -13.41 -5.54
CA VAL A 65 4.91 -14.44 -4.53
C VAL A 65 5.13 -13.88 -3.12
N PHE A 66 6.21 -13.12 -2.90
CA PHE A 66 6.51 -12.48 -1.62
C PHE A 66 5.39 -11.53 -1.18
N PHE A 67 4.92 -10.62 -2.04
CA PHE A 67 3.87 -9.67 -1.66
C PHE A 67 2.53 -10.36 -1.35
N ILE A 68 2.17 -11.40 -2.12
CA ILE A 68 0.95 -12.18 -1.85
C ILE A 68 1.11 -12.94 -0.52
N SER A 69 2.20 -13.69 -0.34
CA SER A 69 2.39 -14.54 0.85
C SER A 69 2.48 -13.72 2.13
N THR A 70 3.21 -12.60 2.12
CA THR A 70 3.31 -11.70 3.28
C THR A 70 1.98 -11.02 3.59
N SER A 71 1.18 -10.65 2.59
CA SER A 71 -0.15 -10.07 2.80
C SER A 71 -1.12 -11.09 3.40
N VAL A 72 -1.12 -12.33 2.89
CA VAL A 72 -1.90 -13.44 3.45
C VAL A 72 -1.46 -13.72 4.89
N TYR A 73 -0.15 -13.78 5.15
CA TYR A 73 0.38 -14.02 6.48
C TYR A 73 0.00 -12.90 7.46
N THR A 74 0.05 -11.63 7.02
CA THR A 74 -0.39 -10.49 7.82
C THR A 74 -1.86 -10.64 8.23
N LEU A 75 -2.74 -10.99 7.29
CA LEU A 75 -4.16 -11.23 7.63
C LEU A 75 -4.36 -12.43 8.55
N TYR A 76 -3.58 -13.50 8.38
CA TYR A 76 -3.59 -14.64 9.31
C TYR A 76 -3.19 -14.21 10.73
N LEU A 77 -2.15 -13.39 10.88
CA LEU A 77 -1.75 -12.85 12.17
C LEU A 77 -2.86 -12.02 12.79
N MET A 78 -3.55 -11.20 11.99
CA MET A 78 -4.59 -10.30 12.48
C MET A 78 -5.92 -11.00 12.83
N ASP A 79 -6.31 -12.03 12.07
CA ASP A 79 -7.60 -12.71 12.24
C ASP A 79 -7.52 -13.95 13.15
N LYS A 80 -6.40 -14.68 13.13
CA LYS A 80 -6.27 -15.98 13.81
C LYS A 80 -5.32 -15.97 14.99
N LYS A 81 -4.11 -15.41 14.84
CA LYS A 81 -3.07 -15.53 15.87
C LYS A 81 -3.19 -14.47 16.98
N TYR A 82 -3.45 -13.22 16.59
CA TYR A 82 -3.65 -12.08 17.49
C TYR A 82 -5.03 -11.46 17.26
N PRO A 83 -6.12 -12.24 17.37
CA PRO A 83 -7.47 -11.73 17.12
C PRO A 83 -7.76 -10.59 18.09
N LYS A 84 -8.22 -9.44 17.55
CA LYS A 84 -8.66 -8.31 18.39
C LYS A 84 -9.81 -8.78 19.28
N THR A 85 -9.64 -8.67 20.59
CA THR A 85 -10.70 -9.08 21.53
C THR A 85 -11.90 -8.14 21.45
N ILE A 86 -11.70 -6.83 21.24
CA ILE A 86 -12.80 -5.86 21.17
C ILE A 86 -12.32 -4.68 20.32
N ARG A 87 -12.91 -4.51 19.12
CA ARG A 87 -13.69 -3.34 18.69
C ARG A 87 -13.73 -3.19 17.15
N GLU A 88 -14.86 -3.60 16.58
CA GLU A 88 -15.32 -3.20 15.24
C GLU A 88 -15.61 -1.69 15.14
N ASP A 89 -15.50 -0.93 16.24
CA ASP A 89 -15.92 0.47 16.31
C ASP A 89 -14.88 1.48 15.75
N VAL A 90 -13.60 1.10 15.66
CA VAL A 90 -12.55 2.02 15.20
C VAL A 90 -12.36 1.94 13.68
N ASP A 91 -12.28 0.73 13.11
CA ASP A 91 -12.05 0.51 11.66
C ASP A 91 -13.38 0.58 10.87
N THR A 92 -14.06 1.72 10.93
CA THR A 92 -15.42 1.93 10.38
C THR A 92 -15.43 2.46 8.94
N PHE A 93 -14.27 2.57 8.29
CA PHE A 93 -14.18 3.14 6.95
C PHE A 93 -15.02 2.34 5.92
N PRO A 94 -15.82 3.00 5.06
CA PRO A 94 -16.68 2.32 4.08
C PRO A 94 -15.89 1.82 2.86
N VAL A 95 -15.37 0.59 2.94
CA VAL A 95 -14.56 -0.05 1.86
C VAL A 95 -15.28 -0.08 0.51
N LYS A 96 -16.62 -0.18 0.51
CA LYS A 96 -17.43 -0.15 -0.71
C LYS A 96 -17.20 1.12 -1.55
N LEU A 97 -16.94 2.26 -0.92
CA LEU A 97 -16.63 3.50 -1.63
C LEU A 97 -15.29 3.41 -2.36
N LEU A 98 -14.30 2.75 -1.77
CA LEU A 98 -12.98 2.55 -2.39
C LEU A 98 -13.05 1.60 -3.57
N LEU A 99 -13.79 0.50 -3.43
CA LEU A 99 -14.03 -0.45 -4.52
C LEU A 99 -14.81 0.21 -5.67
N GLY A 100 -15.84 1.00 -5.34
CA GLY A 100 -16.61 1.76 -6.32
C GLY A 100 -15.75 2.80 -7.05
N PHE A 101 -14.94 3.56 -6.31
CA PHE A 101 -13.99 4.53 -6.88
C PHE A 101 -13.01 3.83 -7.83
N ALA A 102 -12.36 2.75 -7.39
CA ALA A 102 -11.41 2.01 -8.21
C ALA A 102 -12.08 1.42 -9.47
N ALA A 103 -13.31 0.92 -9.35
CA ALA A 103 -14.09 0.42 -10.49
C ALA A 103 -14.37 1.52 -11.52
N VAL A 104 -14.92 2.66 -11.08
CA VAL A 104 -15.21 3.80 -11.96
C VAL A 104 -13.93 4.33 -12.62
N CYS A 105 -12.87 4.57 -11.85
CA CYS A 105 -11.61 5.03 -12.40
C CYS A 105 -10.97 4.02 -13.36
N SER A 106 -11.11 2.71 -13.11
CA SER A 106 -10.58 1.68 -14.02
C SER A 106 -11.28 1.64 -15.37
N LEU A 107 -12.56 2.03 -15.43
CA LEU A 107 -13.32 2.10 -16.68
C LEU A 107 -13.06 3.41 -17.43
N ILE A 108 -12.88 4.52 -16.72
CA ILE A 108 -12.60 5.83 -17.33
C ILE A 108 -11.16 5.94 -17.81
N PHE A 109 -10.20 5.47 -16.99
CA PHE A 109 -8.77 5.59 -17.21
C PHE A 109 -8.14 4.21 -17.45
N THR A 110 -8.41 3.62 -18.62
CA THR A 110 -7.77 2.38 -19.08
C THR A 110 -7.10 2.57 -20.44
N HIS A 111 -5.96 1.91 -20.63
CA HIS A 111 -5.26 1.89 -21.92
C HIS A 111 -6.06 1.13 -22.99
N ALA A 112 -6.77 0.08 -22.59
CA ALA A 112 -7.63 -0.69 -23.47
C ALA A 112 -8.76 -1.38 -22.69
N TYR A 113 -9.91 -1.57 -23.35
CA TYR A 113 -11.06 -2.28 -22.78
C TYR A 113 -10.94 -3.80 -22.92
N SER A 114 -9.80 -4.35 -22.51
CA SER A 114 -9.63 -5.79 -22.33
C SER A 114 -9.76 -6.15 -20.86
N VAL A 115 -10.23 -7.36 -20.56
CA VAL A 115 -10.36 -7.85 -19.17
C VAL A 115 -9.05 -7.68 -18.40
N ARG A 116 -7.92 -7.98 -19.04
CA ARG A 116 -6.58 -7.84 -18.44
C ARG A 116 -6.22 -6.40 -18.10
N GLU A 117 -6.42 -5.46 -19.04
CA GLU A 117 -6.06 -4.06 -18.82
C GLU A 117 -7.00 -3.38 -17.82
N VAL A 118 -8.30 -3.68 -17.87
CA VAL A 118 -9.27 -3.16 -16.91
C VAL A 118 -9.01 -3.67 -15.49
N THR A 119 -8.73 -4.97 -15.32
CA THR A 119 -8.40 -5.53 -14.00
C THR A 119 -7.05 -5.02 -13.47
N TRP A 120 -6.07 -4.83 -14.35
CA TRP A 120 -4.81 -4.20 -13.99
C TRP A 120 -5.03 -2.74 -13.54
N SER A 121 -5.77 -1.94 -14.32
CA SER A 121 -6.11 -0.55 -14.00
C SER A 121 -6.88 -0.45 -12.67
N PHE A 122 -7.86 -1.33 -12.45
CA PHE A 122 -8.58 -1.46 -11.19
C PHE A 122 -7.63 -1.67 -10.01
N SER A 123 -6.66 -2.59 -10.14
CA SER A 123 -5.69 -2.84 -9.08
C SER A 123 -4.83 -1.60 -8.79
N VAL A 124 -4.51 -0.78 -9.81
CA VAL A 124 -3.70 0.44 -9.69
C VAL A 124 -4.49 1.52 -8.93
N TRP A 125 -5.73 1.78 -9.32
CA TRP A 125 -6.60 2.73 -8.63
C TRP A 125 -6.95 2.31 -7.21
N LEU A 126 -7.23 1.02 -6.99
CA LEU A 126 -7.52 0.50 -5.66
C LEU A 126 -6.31 0.65 -4.72
N GLU A 127 -5.10 0.38 -5.19
CA GLU A 127 -3.88 0.55 -4.39
C GLU A 127 -3.66 2.01 -3.98
N ALA A 128 -3.99 2.96 -4.85
CA ALA A 128 -3.84 4.39 -4.57
C ALA A 128 -4.64 4.82 -3.35
N VAL A 129 -5.81 4.22 -3.12
CA VAL A 129 -6.73 4.56 -2.04
C VAL A 129 -6.78 3.52 -0.90
N ALA A 130 -6.09 2.39 -1.04
CA ALA A 130 -6.16 1.27 -0.10
C ALA A 130 -5.72 1.62 1.33
N ILE A 131 -4.86 2.65 1.50
CA ILE A 131 -4.35 3.10 2.81
C ILE A 131 -5.36 3.94 3.61
N LEU A 132 -6.45 4.42 2.98
CA LEU A 132 -7.38 5.35 3.62
C LEU A 132 -8.01 4.83 4.92
N PRO A 133 -8.41 3.54 5.06
CA PRO A 133 -8.93 3.02 6.32
C PRO A 133 -7.90 3.10 7.45
N GLN A 134 -6.62 2.83 7.17
CA GLN A 134 -5.52 2.94 8.12
C GLN A 134 -5.34 4.39 8.58
N LEU A 135 -5.25 5.35 7.65
CA LEU A 135 -5.11 6.77 7.98
C LEU A 135 -6.29 7.29 8.79
N PHE A 136 -7.51 6.88 8.43
CA PHE A 136 -8.73 7.25 9.15
C PHE A 136 -8.72 6.71 10.59
N MET A 137 -8.31 5.45 10.76
CA MET A 137 -8.21 4.84 12.07
C MET A 137 -7.16 5.53 12.94
N LEU A 138 -5.98 5.84 12.39
CA LEU A 138 -4.93 6.58 13.10
C LEU A 138 -5.42 7.95 13.59
N ARG A 139 -6.14 8.70 12.75
CA ARG A 139 -6.71 10.01 13.13
C ARG A 139 -7.69 9.87 14.30
N ARG A 140 -8.50 8.81 14.34
CA ARG A 140 -9.48 8.58 15.41
C ARG A 140 -8.86 8.10 16.72
N THR A 141 -7.86 7.23 16.66
CA THR A 141 -7.26 6.67 17.88
C THR A 141 -6.25 7.60 18.50
N GLY A 142 -5.63 8.50 17.73
CA GLY A 142 -4.49 9.31 18.19
C GLY A 142 -3.27 8.48 18.60
N LEU A 143 -3.32 7.16 18.38
CA LEU A 143 -2.35 6.19 18.83
C LEU A 143 -1.79 5.49 17.59
N ALA A 144 -0.53 5.78 17.27
CA ALA A 144 0.31 4.90 16.47
C ALA A 144 1.44 4.41 17.36
N GLU A 145 1.66 3.09 17.44
CA GLU A 145 2.90 2.58 18.03
C GLU A 145 4.07 3.05 17.13
N ASN A 146 5.18 3.51 17.70
CA ASN A 146 6.30 4.09 16.92
C ASN A 146 6.78 3.19 15.77
N ILE A 147 6.73 1.86 15.95
CA ILE A 147 7.12 0.88 14.92
C ILE A 147 6.13 0.87 13.74
N THR A 148 4.82 1.03 14.02
CA THR A 148 3.76 1.18 13.01
C THR A 148 4.04 2.37 12.08
N VAL A 149 4.65 3.42 12.62
CA VAL A 149 4.93 4.62 11.84
C VAL A 149 6.10 4.40 10.85
N HIS A 150 7.09 3.59 11.22
CA HIS A 150 8.21 3.26 10.34
C HIS A 150 7.81 2.42 9.12
N TYR A 151 6.81 1.54 9.22
CA TYR A 151 6.34 0.82 8.02
C TYR A 151 5.69 1.80 7.03
N ILE A 152 4.83 2.72 7.50
CA ILE A 152 4.15 3.69 6.62
C ILE A 152 5.18 4.61 5.97
N PHE A 153 6.23 4.98 6.71
CA PHE A 153 7.35 5.73 6.15
C PHE A 153 8.09 4.96 5.05
N ALA A 154 8.42 3.68 5.25
CA ALA A 154 9.05 2.85 4.22
C ALA A 154 8.15 2.65 2.98
N LEU A 155 6.84 2.54 3.20
CA LEU A 155 5.84 2.52 2.12
C LEU A 155 5.83 3.84 1.34
N GLY A 156 6.06 4.95 2.04
CA GLY A 156 6.21 6.27 1.45
C GLY A 156 7.46 6.46 0.60
N ILE A 157 8.61 6.01 1.09
CA ILE A 157 9.88 6.02 0.33
C ILE A 157 9.70 5.27 -0.99
N TYR A 158 9.06 4.10 -0.94
CA TYR A 158 8.72 3.34 -2.14
C TYR A 158 7.96 4.20 -3.18
N ARG A 159 6.97 4.97 -2.74
CA ARG A 159 6.20 5.86 -3.65
C ARG A 159 7.04 7.00 -4.21
N ALA A 160 7.85 7.65 -3.38
CA ALA A 160 8.77 8.69 -3.83
C ALA A 160 9.74 8.16 -4.89
N LEU A 161 10.30 6.96 -4.69
CA LEU A 161 11.18 6.29 -5.65
C LEU A 161 10.46 5.94 -6.96
N TYR A 162 9.17 5.61 -6.90
CA TYR A 162 8.40 5.34 -8.11
C TYR A 162 8.15 6.58 -8.98
N ILE A 163 8.04 7.78 -8.38
CA ILE A 163 8.00 9.06 -9.11
C ILE A 163 9.28 9.23 -9.93
N PHE A 164 10.45 9.02 -9.31
CA PHE A 164 11.74 9.09 -10.02
C PHE A 164 11.86 8.02 -11.12
N ASN A 165 11.33 6.82 -10.88
CA ASN A 165 11.25 5.78 -11.91
C ASN A 165 10.38 6.22 -13.10
N TRP A 166 9.23 6.88 -12.89
CA TRP A 166 8.40 7.36 -14.00
C TRP A 166 9.11 8.45 -14.81
N LEU A 167 9.74 9.42 -14.14
CA LEU A 167 10.54 10.45 -14.80
C LEU A 167 11.67 9.84 -15.62
N TYR A 168 12.42 8.90 -15.03
CA TYR A 168 13.49 8.20 -15.74
C TYR A 168 12.97 7.46 -16.97
N ARG A 169 11.86 6.71 -16.85
CA ARG A 169 11.28 5.98 -17.99
C ARG A 169 10.75 6.90 -19.09
N TYR A 170 10.25 8.08 -18.73
CA TYR A 170 9.80 9.07 -19.69
C TYR A 170 10.98 9.65 -20.48
N PHE A 171 12.02 10.14 -19.79
CA PHE A 171 13.17 10.79 -20.44
C PHE A 171 14.15 9.83 -21.11
N ALA A 172 14.42 8.67 -20.49
CA ALA A 172 15.45 7.75 -20.98
C ALA A 172 14.90 6.61 -21.84
N GLU A 173 13.66 6.14 -21.59
CA GLU A 173 13.07 5.01 -22.34
C GLU A 173 11.95 5.43 -23.30
N GLY A 174 11.51 6.69 -23.28
CA GLY A 174 10.35 7.16 -24.06
C GLY A 174 9.02 6.48 -23.68
N LYS A 175 8.94 5.86 -22.50
CA LYS A 175 7.75 5.13 -22.04
C LYS A 175 6.94 5.96 -21.07
N TYR A 176 5.64 6.04 -21.35
CA TYR A 176 4.69 6.81 -20.56
C TYR A 176 3.45 5.97 -20.23
N ASP A 177 3.15 5.85 -18.93
CA ASP A 177 1.98 5.12 -18.42
C ASP A 177 1.14 6.08 -17.57
N TYR A 178 0.19 6.75 -18.22
CA TYR A 178 -0.60 7.80 -17.58
C TYR A 178 -1.47 7.27 -16.44
N VAL A 179 -1.96 6.03 -16.52
CA VAL A 179 -2.77 5.41 -15.46
C VAL A 179 -1.93 5.27 -14.19
N ALA A 180 -0.73 4.70 -14.30
CA ALA A 180 0.19 4.55 -13.18
C ALA A 180 0.61 5.91 -12.59
N ILE A 181 0.84 6.92 -13.42
CA ILE A 181 1.24 8.26 -12.98
C ILE A 181 0.09 8.97 -12.26
N LEU A 182 -1.13 8.99 -12.82
CA LEU A 182 -2.28 9.67 -12.21
C LEU A 182 -2.67 9.03 -10.88
N ALA A 183 -2.78 7.70 -10.84
CA ALA A 183 -3.04 6.98 -9.59
C ALA A 183 -1.90 7.17 -8.58
N GLY A 184 -0.67 7.21 -9.07
CA GLY A 184 0.52 7.51 -8.28
C GLY A 184 0.50 8.88 -7.62
N ILE A 185 0.14 9.93 -8.37
CA ILE A 185 -0.02 11.29 -7.85
C ILE A 185 -1.12 11.32 -6.80
N LEU A 186 -2.29 10.74 -7.09
CA LEU A 186 -3.39 10.64 -6.12
C LEU A 186 -2.93 9.97 -4.82
N GLN A 187 -2.21 8.86 -4.95
CA GLN A 187 -1.68 8.13 -3.81
C GLN A 187 -0.71 9.01 -2.99
N THR A 188 0.24 9.66 -3.64
CA THR A 188 1.19 10.56 -2.97
C THR A 188 0.50 11.71 -2.24
N LEU A 189 -0.56 12.29 -2.82
CA LEU A 189 -1.38 13.32 -2.18
C LEU A 189 -2.10 12.79 -0.93
N ILE A 190 -2.60 11.55 -0.97
CA ILE A 190 -3.22 10.91 0.21
C ILE A 190 -2.20 10.73 1.34
N TYR A 191 -0.94 10.42 1.03
CA TYR A 191 0.13 10.26 2.02
C TYR A 191 0.71 11.58 2.55
N SER A 192 0.51 12.72 1.88
CA SER A 192 1.26 13.94 2.18
C SER A 192 1.03 14.47 3.60
N ASP A 193 -0.21 14.40 4.08
CA ASP A 193 -0.56 14.81 5.46
C ASP A 193 0.13 13.91 6.50
N PHE A 194 0.17 12.60 6.24
CA PHE A 194 0.89 11.66 7.09
C PHE A 194 2.39 11.99 7.14
N PHE A 195 3.04 12.26 5.99
CA PHE A 195 4.48 12.60 5.99
C PHE A 195 4.78 13.92 6.71
N TYR A 196 3.91 14.91 6.56
CA TYR A 196 4.07 16.18 7.27
C TYR A 196 4.09 15.96 8.79
N ILE A 197 3.16 15.15 9.30
CA ILE A 197 3.04 14.87 10.73
C ILE A 197 4.18 13.97 11.21
N TYR A 198 4.58 12.97 10.41
CA TYR A 198 5.73 12.12 10.67
C TYR A 198 7.01 12.94 10.89
N TYR A 199 7.31 13.84 9.94
CA TYR A 199 8.52 14.64 9.98
C TYR A 199 8.55 15.61 11.16
N THR A 200 7.41 16.27 11.44
CA THR A 200 7.33 17.29 12.48
C THR A 200 7.25 16.72 13.89
N LYS A 201 6.72 15.51 14.09
CA LYS A 201 6.53 14.91 15.42
C LYS A 201 7.52 13.78 15.69
N VAL A 202 7.56 12.77 14.83
CA VAL A 202 8.26 11.50 15.11
C VAL A 202 9.76 11.63 14.94
N MET A 203 10.22 12.33 13.89
CA MET A 203 11.66 12.58 13.72
C MET A 203 12.24 13.50 14.80
N GLN A 204 11.39 14.24 15.53
CA GLN A 204 11.80 15.07 16.67
C GLN A 204 11.71 14.32 18.02
N GLY A 205 11.44 13.01 18.01
CA GLY A 205 11.32 12.19 19.22
C GLY A 205 10.05 12.45 20.03
N LYS A 206 9.04 13.13 19.45
CA LYS A 206 7.73 13.36 20.09
C LYS A 206 6.79 12.20 19.76
N SER A 207 5.81 11.95 20.64
CA SER A 207 4.73 10.99 20.37
C SER A 207 4.01 11.35 19.07
N PHE A 208 3.69 10.34 18.26
CA PHE A 208 2.84 10.52 17.09
C PHE A 208 1.40 10.73 17.55
N GLU A 209 0.95 11.98 17.51
CA GLU A 209 -0.44 12.37 17.76
C GLU A 209 -0.92 13.17 16.55
N LEU A 210 -1.97 12.68 15.88
CA LEU A 210 -2.66 13.42 14.82
C LEU A 210 -3.57 14.46 15.47
N PRO A 211 -3.61 15.72 14.99
CA PRO A 211 -4.58 16.69 15.48
C PRO A 211 -5.99 16.16 15.19
N VAL A 212 -6.81 16.10 16.24
CA VAL A 212 -8.20 15.61 16.21
C VAL A 212 -9.11 16.58 15.46
#